data_AF-A0A841GXM5-F1
#
_entry.id   AF-A0A841GXM5-F1
#
_cell.length_a   1.000
_cell.length_b   1.000
_cell.length_c   1.000
_cell.angle_alpha   90.00
_cell.angle_beta   90.00
_cell.angle_gamma   90.00
#
_symmetry.space_group_name_H-M   'P 1'
#
loop_
_entity.id
_entity.type
_entity.pdbx_description
1 polymer ?
#
loop_
_entity_poly.entity_id
_entity_poly.type
_entity_poly.pdbx_seq_one_letter_code
_entity_poly.pdbx_strand_id
1 'polypeptide(L)'
;MKPRTPDLESYSSAVAGGFAGRWAQGVARRSAEASDAEVAASGWFVDAFAGADLQRAALSGRSVQPAAVAAVRAMAGEAAMMRIALVEEDPGLVARLAEALDGIGVGNRVRVLSDPATIAPGEIGLLEAAFPAITPALAAAVGDDPLLMRMAPLAARALPWRSVEPFAALASADLLLRVPEEDFRKQARFSGPLADYPPHLRRVVEGCSAFMGDDRNGWLVAWRAAERAGGVDAALAAMAERLRLLLSAAGEDGRIVRTQLLEAGKESVHVLLAASRPEHPLELNGAIGDAGGEVALTVGFRAEAEEEPESAPEPSPVLELFPVVAPAPEPKPRGPDPQAIADDLHARHRGELVLFRDLLASLAESGLTTEQVRAALAQLRRESRVRYRGLDAPDAEVDFLLEPALPTPRVKKPRKALPGELGLFDEG
;
A
#
# COMPACT_ATOMS: atom_id res chain seq x y z
N MET A 1 14.57 -26.23 -16.22
CA MET A 1 14.20 -25.58 -14.94
C MET A 1 13.46 -24.30 -15.30
N LYS A 2 12.17 -24.14 -14.97
CA LYS A 2 11.48 -22.86 -15.21
C LYS A 2 12.00 -21.85 -14.16
N PRO A 3 12.42 -20.63 -14.55
CA PRO A 3 12.75 -19.60 -13.57
C PRO A 3 11.52 -19.34 -12.70
N ARG A 4 11.68 -19.41 -11.38
CA ARG A 4 10.63 -19.00 -10.45
C ARG A 4 10.48 -17.50 -10.59
N THR A 5 9.30 -17.04 -10.98
CA THR A 5 8.93 -15.63 -10.89
C THR A 5 9.13 -15.19 -9.44
N PRO A 6 9.90 -14.13 -9.17
CA PRO A 6 10.05 -13.62 -7.81
C PRO A 6 8.66 -13.24 -7.26
N ASP A 7 8.39 -13.59 -6.00
CA ASP A 7 7.16 -13.17 -5.34
C ASP A 7 7.20 -11.66 -5.06
N LEU A 8 6.02 -11.05 -4.90
CA LEU A 8 5.88 -9.60 -4.74
C LEU A 8 6.60 -9.08 -3.49
N GLU A 9 6.70 -9.88 -2.44
CA GLU A 9 7.40 -9.48 -1.21
C GLU A 9 8.91 -9.37 -1.46
N SER A 10 9.50 -10.32 -2.21
CA SER A 10 10.89 -10.23 -2.65
C SER A 10 11.11 -9.03 -3.56
N TYR A 11 10.18 -8.78 -4.48
CA TYR A 11 10.25 -7.63 -5.38
C TYR A 11 10.14 -6.30 -4.64
N SER A 12 9.16 -6.15 -3.75
CA SER A 12 8.99 -4.96 -2.91
C SER A 12 10.21 -4.72 -2.01
N SER A 13 10.83 -5.78 -1.51
CA SER A 13 12.06 -5.70 -0.73
C SER A 13 13.25 -5.26 -1.57
N ALA A 14 13.38 -5.76 -2.79
CA ALA A 14 14.41 -5.33 -3.73
C ALA A 14 14.26 -3.85 -4.12
N VAL A 15 13.03 -3.40 -4.40
CA VAL A 15 12.74 -1.98 -4.72
C VAL A 15 13.05 -1.07 -3.53
N ALA A 16 12.58 -1.42 -2.32
CA ALA A 16 12.86 -0.65 -1.12
C ALA A 16 14.37 -0.57 -0.84
N GLY A 17 15.09 -1.67 -1.01
CA GLY A 17 16.54 -1.71 -0.85
C GLY A 17 17.29 -0.90 -1.91
N GLY A 18 16.92 -1.05 -3.19
CA GLY A 18 17.51 -0.28 -4.28
C GLY A 18 17.28 1.23 -4.14
N PHE A 19 16.08 1.63 -3.71
CA PHE A 19 15.77 3.03 -3.44
C PHE A 19 16.60 3.57 -2.28
N ALA A 20 16.68 2.85 -1.16
CA ALA A 20 17.52 3.24 -0.02
C ALA A 20 19.01 3.38 -0.41
N GLY A 21 19.52 2.49 -1.26
CA GLY A 21 20.89 2.57 -1.78
C GLY A 21 21.13 3.80 -2.66
N ARG A 22 20.23 4.07 -3.61
CA ARG A 22 20.33 5.26 -4.50
C ARG A 22 20.20 6.56 -3.71
N TRP A 23 19.26 6.62 -2.78
CA TRP A 23 19.09 7.74 -1.87
C TRP A 23 20.36 7.99 -1.03
N ALA A 24 20.96 6.93 -0.47
CA ALA A 24 22.20 7.03 0.31
C ALA A 24 23.38 7.51 -0.54
N GLN A 25 23.51 7.05 -1.79
CA GLN A 25 24.51 7.56 -2.73
C GLN A 25 24.31 9.06 -3.02
N GLY A 26 23.05 9.50 -3.18
CA GLY A 26 22.71 10.91 -3.34
C GLY A 26 23.15 11.74 -2.13
N VAL A 27 22.92 11.24 -0.91
CA VAL A 27 23.41 11.87 0.33
C VAL A 27 24.94 11.93 0.32
N ALA A 28 25.62 10.81 0.10
CA ALA A 28 27.07 10.71 0.11
C ALA A 28 27.74 11.66 -0.91
N ARG A 29 27.20 11.74 -2.13
CA ARG A 29 27.70 12.65 -3.17
C ARG A 29 27.63 14.10 -2.72
N ARG A 30 26.50 14.53 -2.16
CA ARG A 30 26.34 15.91 -1.66
C ARG A 30 27.29 16.21 -0.51
N SER A 31 27.49 15.25 0.40
CA SER A 31 28.46 15.39 1.48
C SER A 31 29.90 15.52 0.96
N ALA A 32 30.25 14.87 -0.15
CA ALA A 32 31.55 14.99 -0.79
C ALA A 32 31.74 16.31 -1.57
N GLU A 33 30.65 16.90 -2.06
CA GLU A 33 30.64 18.18 -2.79
C GLU A 33 30.64 19.40 -1.85
N ALA A 34 30.19 19.25 -0.59
CA ALA A 34 30.31 20.28 0.42
C ALA A 34 31.80 20.51 0.76
N SER A 35 32.36 21.66 0.35
CA SER A 35 33.79 21.95 0.47
C SER A 35 34.30 22.18 1.90
N ASP A 36 33.38 22.31 2.86
CA ASP A 36 33.73 22.55 4.26
C ASP A 36 33.81 21.23 5.02
N ALA A 37 35.00 20.94 5.56
CA ALA A 37 35.29 19.75 6.35
C ALA A 37 34.45 19.64 7.64
N GLU A 38 33.68 20.67 8.00
CA GLU A 38 32.86 20.71 9.22
C GLU A 38 31.47 20.06 9.07
N VAL A 39 30.97 19.74 7.87
CA VAL A 39 29.66 19.08 7.72
C VAL A 39 29.72 17.99 6.65
N ALA A 40 30.38 16.87 6.96
CA ALA A 40 30.04 15.63 6.27
C ALA A 40 28.62 15.25 6.70
N ALA A 41 27.62 15.63 5.90
CA ALA A 41 26.23 15.36 6.22
C ALA A 41 26.03 13.83 6.33
N SER A 42 25.66 13.39 7.51
CA SER A 42 25.22 12.02 7.78
C SER A 42 23.75 11.89 7.42
N GLY A 43 23.34 10.73 6.91
CA GLY A 43 21.94 10.45 6.63
C GLY A 43 21.32 9.50 7.66
N TRP A 44 20.00 9.56 7.80
CA TRP A 44 19.23 8.61 8.60
C TRP A 44 18.36 7.73 7.71
N PHE A 45 18.39 6.43 7.98
CA PHE A 45 17.35 5.52 7.53
C PHE A 45 16.57 5.01 8.74
N VAL A 46 15.27 5.26 8.77
CA VAL A 46 14.38 4.81 9.85
C VAL A 46 13.36 3.85 9.26
N ASP A 47 13.33 2.61 9.76
CA ASP A 47 12.25 1.66 9.48
C ASP A 47 11.46 1.39 10.75
N ALA A 48 10.21 1.88 10.77
CA ALA A 48 9.32 1.73 11.91
C ALA A 48 8.68 0.33 12.03
N PHE A 49 8.92 -0.59 11.08
CA PHE A 49 8.19 -1.86 10.92
C PHE A 49 9.04 -3.05 10.47
N ALA A 50 10.36 -2.97 10.63
CA ALA A 50 11.27 -4.00 10.16
C ALA A 50 10.90 -5.41 10.69
N GLY A 51 10.44 -5.50 11.94
CA GLY A 51 10.09 -6.77 12.58
C GLY A 51 8.73 -7.33 12.14
N ALA A 52 7.78 -6.46 11.84
CA ALA A 52 6.47 -6.86 11.32
C ALA A 52 6.58 -7.51 9.92
N ASP A 53 7.45 -6.99 9.05
CA ASP A 53 7.76 -7.61 7.75
C ASP A 53 8.38 -9.01 7.94
N LEU A 54 9.28 -9.15 8.91
CA LEU A 54 9.89 -10.44 9.25
C LEU A 54 8.87 -11.44 9.81
N GLN A 55 7.96 -10.98 10.68
CA GLN A 55 6.88 -11.80 11.21
C GLN A 55 5.95 -12.29 10.09
N ARG A 56 5.61 -11.41 9.14
CA ARG A 56 4.76 -11.75 7.99
C ARG A 56 5.43 -12.79 7.10
N ALA A 57 6.71 -12.62 6.77
CA ALA A 57 7.49 -13.58 5.99
C ALA A 57 7.54 -14.97 6.69
N ALA A 58 7.73 -14.98 8.01
CA ALA A 58 7.72 -16.21 8.79
C ALA A 58 6.36 -16.92 8.77
N LEU A 59 5.27 -16.18 8.93
CA LEU A 59 3.90 -16.72 8.92
C LEU A 59 3.48 -17.24 7.54
N SER A 60 3.96 -16.63 6.45
CA SER A 60 3.71 -17.10 5.09
C SER A 60 4.57 -18.30 4.69
N GLY A 61 5.50 -18.74 5.56
CA GLY A 61 6.44 -19.82 5.27
C GLY A 61 7.41 -19.47 4.14
N ARG A 62 7.56 -18.18 3.81
CA ARG A 62 8.40 -17.70 2.72
C ARG A 62 9.79 -17.34 3.27
N SER A 63 10.85 -17.72 2.56
CA SER A 63 12.24 -17.41 2.90
C SER A 63 12.67 -16.02 2.39
N VAL A 64 11.77 -15.04 2.45
CA VAL A 64 12.01 -13.71 1.87
C VAL A 64 12.79 -12.86 2.84
N GLN A 65 13.78 -12.12 2.32
CA GLN A 65 14.50 -11.12 3.12
C GLN A 65 13.59 -9.90 3.31
N PRO A 66 13.33 -9.47 4.56
CA PRO A 66 12.57 -8.26 4.81
C PRO A 66 13.18 -7.06 4.09
N ALA A 67 12.34 -6.14 3.64
CA ALA A 67 12.76 -4.92 2.97
C ALA A 67 13.73 -4.07 3.81
N ALA A 68 13.60 -4.05 5.14
CA ALA A 68 14.58 -3.43 6.03
C ALA A 68 15.99 -4.05 5.88
N VAL A 69 16.07 -5.39 5.83
CA VAL A 69 17.34 -6.12 5.64
C VAL A 69 17.91 -5.84 4.24
N ALA A 70 17.07 -5.77 3.22
CA ALA A 70 17.49 -5.40 1.87
C ALA A 70 18.04 -3.97 1.80
N ALA A 71 17.39 -3.01 2.47
CA ALA A 71 17.86 -1.63 2.60
C ALA A 71 19.19 -1.54 3.35
N VAL A 72 19.33 -2.24 4.47
CA VAL A 72 20.60 -2.31 5.21
C VAL A 72 21.72 -2.86 4.34
N ARG A 73 21.47 -3.94 3.59
CA ARG A 73 22.47 -4.49 2.66
C ARG A 73 22.85 -3.48 1.59
N ALA A 74 21.87 -2.79 0.99
CA ALA A 74 22.13 -1.78 -0.03
C ALA A 74 22.96 -0.61 0.52
N MET A 75 22.72 -0.24 1.78
CA MET A 75 23.48 0.80 2.47
C MET A 75 24.82 0.31 3.04
N ALA A 76 25.17 -0.98 2.95
CA ALA A 76 26.35 -1.51 3.63
C ALA A 76 27.69 -0.88 3.19
N GLY A 77 27.76 -0.35 1.96
CA GLY A 77 28.91 0.42 1.45
C GLY A 77 28.91 1.90 1.84
N GLU A 78 27.73 2.54 1.87
CA GLU A 78 27.53 3.95 2.26
C GLU A 78 27.43 4.15 3.77
N ALA A 79 27.37 3.03 4.48
CA ALA A 79 26.94 2.93 5.84
C ALA A 79 27.79 3.75 6.80
N ALA A 80 29.08 3.93 6.51
CA ALA A 80 29.98 4.73 7.34
C ALA A 80 29.45 6.15 7.60
N MET A 81 28.59 6.68 6.73
CA MET A 81 27.96 7.99 6.88
C MET A 81 26.47 7.91 7.27
N MET A 82 25.89 6.71 7.32
CA MET A 82 24.47 6.51 7.60
C MET A 82 24.24 5.99 9.02
N ARG A 83 23.19 6.50 9.66
CA ARG A 83 22.63 5.95 10.89
C ARG A 83 21.36 5.20 10.53
N ILE A 84 21.26 3.95 10.98
CA ILE A 84 20.11 3.10 10.64
C ILE A 84 19.37 2.79 11.93
N ALA A 85 18.11 3.19 12.04
CA ALA A 85 17.24 2.86 13.16
C ALA A 85 16.13 1.91 12.71
N LEU A 86 16.11 0.71 13.27
CA LEU A 86 15.05 -0.29 13.06
C LEU A 86 14.25 -0.40 14.35
N VAL A 87 12.96 -0.05 14.30
CA VAL A 87 12.12 0.03 15.49
C VAL A 87 11.18 -1.18 15.55
N GLU A 88 11.15 -1.85 16.70
CA GLU A 88 10.27 -2.99 16.94
C GLU A 88 9.99 -3.13 18.44
N GLU A 89 8.75 -3.39 18.84
CA GLU A 89 8.38 -3.53 20.25
C GLU A 89 8.43 -4.99 20.75
N ASP A 90 8.44 -5.97 19.84
CA ASP A 90 8.54 -7.39 20.19
C ASP A 90 10.03 -7.80 20.30
N PRO A 91 10.53 -8.11 21.51
CA PRO A 91 11.94 -8.49 21.71
C PRO A 91 12.32 -9.75 20.91
N GLY A 92 11.37 -10.66 20.70
CA GLY A 92 11.57 -11.86 19.88
C GLY A 92 11.74 -11.53 18.40
N LEU A 93 11.08 -10.50 17.89
CA LEU A 93 11.30 -10.02 16.52
C LEU A 93 12.61 -9.24 16.40
N VAL A 94 12.96 -8.43 17.41
CA VAL A 94 14.28 -7.75 17.49
C VAL A 94 15.42 -8.76 17.40
N ALA A 95 15.37 -9.83 18.19
CA ALA A 95 16.40 -10.86 18.17
C ALA A 95 16.54 -11.54 16.79
N ARG A 96 15.42 -11.83 16.12
CA ARG A 96 15.44 -12.43 14.78
C ARG A 96 15.91 -11.47 13.69
N LEU A 97 15.63 -10.18 13.83
CA LEU A 97 16.21 -9.13 13.00
C LEU A 97 17.72 -9.09 13.17
N ALA A 98 18.22 -9.10 14.40
CA ALA A 98 19.65 -9.14 14.69
C ALA A 98 20.32 -10.35 14.02
N GLU A 99 19.77 -11.55 14.18
CA GLU A 99 20.27 -12.77 13.53
C GLU A 99 20.26 -12.66 12.00
N ALA A 100 19.19 -12.13 11.41
CA ALA A 100 19.09 -11.94 9.97
C ALA A 100 20.13 -10.93 9.44
N LEU A 101 20.42 -9.89 10.23
CA LEU A 101 21.42 -8.88 9.92
C LEU A 101 22.85 -9.46 10.07
N ASP A 102 23.12 -10.21 11.13
CA ASP A 102 24.39 -10.92 11.31
C ASP A 102 24.68 -11.88 10.15
N GLY A 103 23.65 -12.61 9.71
CA GLY A 103 23.74 -13.52 8.56
C GLY A 103 24.11 -12.86 7.23
N ILE A 104 24.01 -11.53 7.12
CA ILE A 104 24.42 -10.77 5.93
C ILE A 104 25.72 -9.98 6.14
N GLY A 105 26.40 -10.17 7.26
CA GLY A 105 27.75 -9.67 7.52
C GLY A 105 27.82 -8.28 8.17
N VAL A 106 26.74 -7.77 8.78
CA VAL A 106 26.80 -6.49 9.49
C VAL A 106 27.28 -6.59 10.95
N GLY A 107 27.21 -7.78 11.57
CA GLY A 107 27.91 -8.16 12.80
C GLY A 107 28.07 -7.04 13.84
N ASN A 108 29.31 -6.57 14.02
CA ASN A 108 29.70 -5.57 15.01
C ASN A 108 29.00 -4.21 14.90
N ARG A 109 28.26 -3.95 13.82
CA ARG A 109 27.54 -2.69 13.57
C ARG A 109 26.13 -2.71 14.15
N VAL A 110 25.61 -3.88 14.51
CA VAL A 110 24.24 -4.05 15.02
C VAL A 110 24.24 -3.93 16.55
N ARG A 111 23.40 -3.05 17.09
CA ARG A 111 23.28 -2.85 18.54
C ARG A 111 21.82 -2.70 18.93
N VAL A 112 21.40 -3.40 19.97
CA VAL A 112 20.11 -3.12 20.62
C VAL A 112 20.29 -1.92 21.53
N LEU A 113 19.49 -0.87 21.31
CA LEU A 113 19.63 0.42 21.98
C LEU A 113 18.28 0.90 22.50
N SER A 114 18.32 1.63 23.60
CA SER A 114 17.14 2.30 24.18
C SER A 114 17.06 3.79 23.83
N ASP A 115 18.18 4.40 23.45
CA ASP A 115 18.28 5.82 23.11
C ASP A 115 18.78 6.02 21.66
N PRO A 116 17.92 6.52 20.75
CA PRO A 116 18.30 6.78 19.37
C PRO A 116 19.47 7.76 19.20
N ALA A 117 19.65 8.70 20.14
CA ALA A 117 20.72 9.69 20.05
C ALA A 117 22.13 9.08 20.18
N THR A 118 22.22 7.84 20.66
CA THR A 118 23.50 7.11 20.82
C THR A 118 23.96 6.37 19.57
N ILE A 119 23.14 6.33 18.51
CA ILE A 119 23.48 5.66 17.25
C ILE A 119 24.59 6.46 16.56
N ALA A 120 25.77 5.86 16.42
CA ALA A 120 26.87 6.49 15.69
C ALA A 120 26.71 6.30 14.17
N PRO A 121 27.28 7.18 13.32
CA PRO A 121 27.42 6.92 11.90
C PRO A 121 28.09 5.57 11.66
N GLY A 122 27.55 4.75 10.75
CA GLY A 122 28.00 3.37 10.61
C GLY A 122 27.25 2.36 11.44
N GLU A 123 26.47 2.75 12.45
CA GLU A 123 25.75 1.80 13.30
C GLU A 123 24.32 1.53 12.82
N ILE A 124 23.85 0.33 13.15
CA ILE A 124 22.47 -0.12 13.02
C ILE A 124 21.91 -0.28 14.44
N GLY A 125 21.07 0.67 14.85
CA GLY A 125 20.33 0.62 16.10
C GLY A 125 19.05 -0.19 15.94
N LEU A 126 18.92 -1.26 16.70
CA LEU A 126 17.66 -1.97 16.93
C LEU A 126 16.99 -1.37 18.17
N LEU A 127 15.93 -0.60 17.96
CA LEU A 127 15.23 0.12 19.02
C LEU A 127 14.07 -0.73 19.52
N GLU A 128 14.25 -1.32 20.71
CA GLU A 128 13.23 -2.15 21.37
C GLU A 128 12.22 -1.26 22.11
N ALA A 129 11.31 -0.64 21.35
CA ALA A 129 10.30 0.25 21.90
C ALA A 129 9.12 0.40 20.94
N ALA A 130 7.95 0.78 21.49
CA ALA A 130 6.84 1.23 20.66
C ALA A 130 7.23 2.52 19.93
N PHE A 131 7.04 2.56 18.61
CA PHE A 131 7.42 3.71 17.77
C PHE A 131 6.90 5.07 18.31
N PRO A 132 5.63 5.20 18.77
CA PRO A 132 5.15 6.45 19.36
C PRO A 132 5.95 6.94 20.57
N ALA A 133 6.53 6.04 21.37
CA ALA A 133 7.24 6.39 22.59
C ALA A 133 8.63 6.99 22.31
N ILE A 134 9.28 6.56 21.23
CA ILE A 134 10.61 7.04 20.84
C ILE A 134 10.58 8.16 19.79
N THR A 135 9.43 8.40 19.16
CA THR A 135 9.29 9.37 18.07
C THR A 135 9.90 10.74 18.40
N PRO A 136 9.61 11.40 19.55
CA PRO A 136 10.15 12.73 19.81
C PRO A 136 11.67 12.74 19.93
N ALA A 137 12.24 11.72 20.59
CA ALA A 137 13.68 11.58 20.76
C ALA A 137 14.37 11.26 19.43
N LEU A 138 13.79 10.39 18.61
CA LEU A 138 14.32 10.05 17.30
C LEU A 138 14.24 11.23 16.33
N ALA A 139 13.13 11.99 16.29
CA ALA A 139 13.03 13.19 15.47
C ALA A 139 14.03 14.28 15.91
N ALA A 140 14.21 14.46 17.22
CA ALA A 140 15.23 15.39 17.74
C ALA A 140 16.66 14.94 17.40
N ALA A 141 16.94 13.64 17.42
CA ALA A 141 18.24 13.08 17.04
C ALA A 141 18.53 13.19 15.54
N VAL A 142 17.50 13.12 14.70
CA VAL A 142 17.63 13.37 13.24
C VAL A 142 17.97 14.84 13.01
N GLY A 143 17.24 15.77 13.63
CA GLY A 143 17.45 17.21 13.42
C GLY A 143 17.31 17.58 11.95
N ASP A 144 18.32 18.25 11.40
CA ASP A 144 18.35 18.70 9.99
C ASP A 144 19.00 17.68 9.03
N ASP A 145 19.45 16.54 9.53
CA ASP A 145 20.07 15.51 8.68
C ASP A 145 19.06 14.97 7.64
N PRO A 146 19.49 14.63 6.42
CA PRO A 146 18.66 13.91 5.45
C PRO A 146 18.09 12.63 6.07
N LEU A 147 16.78 12.44 5.94
CA LEU A 147 16.07 11.28 6.47
C LEU A 147 15.34 10.54 5.36
N LEU A 148 15.54 9.22 5.25
CA LEU A 148 14.63 8.33 4.57
C LEU A 148 13.87 7.52 5.62
N MET A 149 12.57 7.77 5.74
CA MET A 149 11.69 7.03 6.63
C MET A 149 10.83 6.06 5.84
N ARG A 150 10.96 4.77 6.15
CA ARG A 150 10.09 3.73 5.62
C ARG A 150 8.97 3.44 6.60
N MET A 151 7.75 3.45 6.07
CA MET A 151 6.55 3.15 6.82
C MET A 151 5.72 2.06 6.13
N ALA A 152 5.23 1.14 6.93
CA ALA A 152 4.20 0.20 6.53
C ALA A 152 3.00 0.41 7.49
N PRO A 153 2.23 1.51 7.33
CA PRO A 153 1.22 1.95 8.31
C PRO A 153 0.12 0.91 8.62
N LEU A 154 0.13 -0.23 7.93
CA LEU A 154 -0.95 -1.20 7.82
C LEU A 154 -0.49 -2.61 8.26
N ALA A 155 0.73 -2.72 8.79
CA ALA A 155 1.23 -3.93 9.42
C ALA A 155 0.88 -3.96 10.91
N ALA A 156 -0.24 -4.60 11.27
CA ALA A 156 -0.68 -5.04 12.61
C ALA A 156 -0.76 -4.02 13.79
N ARG A 157 0.01 -2.93 13.78
CA ARG A 157 0.13 -1.91 14.82
C ARG A 157 -0.01 -0.55 14.14
N ALA A 158 -1.17 0.07 14.31
CA ALA A 158 -1.48 1.39 13.79
C ALA A 158 -0.43 2.43 14.25
N LEU A 159 0.23 3.13 13.34
CA LEU A 159 0.92 4.38 13.68
C LEU A 159 -0.09 5.52 13.68
N PRO A 160 -0.33 6.19 14.80
CA PRO A 160 -1.12 7.41 14.78
C PRO A 160 -0.31 8.53 14.10
N TRP A 161 -0.99 9.42 13.36
CA TRP A 161 -0.39 10.54 12.63
C TRP A 161 0.53 11.37 13.53
N ARG A 162 0.14 11.63 14.77
CA ARG A 162 0.93 12.35 15.79
C ARG A 162 2.34 11.77 16.03
N SER A 163 2.56 10.51 15.69
CA SER A 163 3.87 9.85 15.80
C SER A 163 4.69 9.96 14.52
N VAL A 164 4.08 10.34 13.40
CA VAL A 164 4.74 10.55 12.11
C VAL A 164 4.95 12.04 11.85
N GLU A 165 4.02 12.87 12.32
CA GLU A 165 4.01 14.33 12.19
C GLU A 165 5.36 14.99 12.51
N PRO A 166 6.11 14.61 13.57
CA PRO A 166 7.42 15.20 13.83
C PRO A 166 8.44 14.96 12.71
N PHE A 167 8.38 13.83 12.01
CA PHE A 167 9.25 13.53 10.86
C PHE A 167 8.73 14.16 9.58
N ALA A 168 7.41 14.22 9.41
CA ALA A 168 6.78 14.90 8.28
C ALA A 168 7.08 16.42 8.26
N ALA A 169 7.26 17.02 9.43
CA ALA A 169 7.67 18.42 9.59
C ALA A 169 9.16 18.68 9.24
N LEU A 170 9.99 17.64 9.07
CA LEU A 170 11.40 17.83 8.72
C LEU A 170 11.56 18.05 7.21
N ALA A 171 11.98 19.25 6.79
CA ALA A 171 12.23 19.59 5.38
C ALA A 171 13.10 18.56 4.64
N SER A 172 14.03 17.90 5.35
CA SER A 172 15.00 16.95 4.81
C SER A 172 14.48 15.49 4.71
N ALA A 173 13.26 15.22 5.16
CA ALA A 173 12.72 13.87 5.21
C ALA A 173 12.04 13.42 3.91
N ASP A 174 12.30 12.20 3.47
CA ASP A 174 11.55 11.48 2.47
C ASP A 174 10.78 10.33 3.13
N LEU A 175 9.49 10.22 2.82
CA LEU A 175 8.62 9.20 3.41
C LEU A 175 8.24 8.17 2.35
N LEU A 176 8.64 6.92 2.55
CA LEU A 176 8.28 5.79 1.70
C LEU A 176 7.20 4.94 2.37
N LEU A 177 5.99 4.94 1.82
CA LEU A 177 4.83 4.26 2.38
C LEU A 177 4.39 3.10 1.49
N ARG A 178 4.25 1.91 2.08
CA ARG A 178 3.61 0.77 1.41
C ARG A 178 2.09 0.81 1.58
N VAL A 179 1.36 0.75 0.46
CA VAL A 179 -0.10 0.69 0.43
C VAL A 179 -0.59 -0.77 0.29
N PRO A 180 -1.41 -1.30 1.21
CA PRO A 180 -1.97 -2.65 1.21
C PRO A 180 -3.25 -2.67 0.36
N GLU A 181 -3.08 -2.36 -0.92
CA GLU A 181 -4.17 -2.22 -1.86
C GLU A 181 -5.13 -3.42 -1.85
N GLU A 182 -4.60 -4.65 -1.75
CA GLU A 182 -5.41 -5.86 -1.68
C GLU A 182 -6.38 -5.86 -0.49
N ASP A 183 -5.94 -5.35 0.67
CA ASP A 183 -6.79 -5.24 1.85
C ASP A 183 -7.86 -4.17 1.67
N PHE A 184 -7.57 -3.06 0.97
CA PHE A 184 -8.59 -2.06 0.61
C PHE A 184 -9.61 -2.61 -0.38
N ARG A 185 -9.19 -3.35 -1.41
CA ARG A 185 -10.10 -4.03 -2.34
C ARG A 185 -10.98 -5.05 -1.61
N LYS A 186 -10.42 -5.80 -0.65
CA LYS A 186 -11.21 -6.70 0.21
C LYS A 186 -12.22 -5.93 1.05
N GLN A 187 -11.86 -4.77 1.60
CA GLN A 187 -12.75 -3.89 2.36
C GLN A 187 -13.87 -3.30 1.51
N ALA A 188 -13.66 -3.01 0.21
CA ALA A 188 -14.70 -2.48 -0.68
C ALA A 188 -15.92 -3.42 -0.81
N ARG A 189 -15.76 -4.71 -0.48
CA ARG A 189 -16.84 -5.72 -0.45
C ARG A 189 -17.76 -5.57 0.76
N PHE A 190 -17.41 -4.74 1.74
CA PHE A 190 -18.17 -4.53 2.96
C PHE A 190 -18.79 -3.13 2.98
N SER A 191 -20.12 -3.05 3.00
CA SER A 191 -20.87 -1.79 3.05
C SER A 191 -21.41 -1.43 4.43
N GLY A 192 -21.24 -2.31 5.42
CA GLY A 192 -21.69 -2.12 6.81
C GLY A 192 -20.75 -1.25 7.65
N PRO A 193 -21.11 -0.99 8.93
CA PRO A 193 -20.23 -0.35 9.91
C PRO A 193 -18.93 -1.12 10.09
N LEU A 194 -17.87 -0.42 10.51
CA LEU A 194 -16.52 -0.97 10.71
C LEU A 194 -16.50 -2.20 11.65
N ALA A 195 -17.45 -2.28 12.58
CA ALA A 195 -17.62 -3.41 13.50
C ALA A 195 -17.91 -4.75 12.79
N ASP A 196 -18.47 -4.71 11.57
CA ASP A 196 -18.84 -5.90 10.80
C ASP A 196 -17.65 -6.49 10.00
N TYR A 197 -16.49 -5.83 10.04
CA TYR A 197 -15.34 -6.20 9.24
C TYR A 197 -14.61 -7.36 9.90
N PRO A 198 -14.04 -8.28 9.12
CA PRO A 198 -13.08 -9.25 9.65
C PRO A 198 -12.00 -8.53 10.49
N PRO A 199 -11.59 -9.06 11.65
CA PRO A 199 -10.67 -8.37 12.56
C PRO A 199 -9.38 -7.86 11.91
N HIS A 200 -8.85 -8.59 10.93
CA HIS A 200 -7.66 -8.17 10.18
C HIS A 200 -7.92 -6.96 9.28
N LEU A 201 -9.04 -6.92 8.53
CA LEU A 201 -9.41 -5.76 7.72
C LEU A 201 -9.77 -4.56 8.58
N ARG A 202 -10.42 -4.80 9.74
CA ARG A 202 -10.73 -3.75 10.70
C ARG A 202 -9.45 -3.05 11.18
N ARG A 203 -8.44 -3.81 11.58
CA ARG A 203 -7.13 -3.28 12.00
C ARG A 203 -6.44 -2.48 10.89
N VAL A 204 -6.58 -2.88 9.64
CA VAL A 204 -6.06 -2.12 8.49
C VAL A 204 -6.77 -0.78 8.39
N VAL A 205 -8.11 -0.74 8.48
CA VAL A 205 -8.85 0.54 8.47
C VAL A 205 -8.46 1.41 9.66
N GLU A 206 -8.47 0.86 10.88
CA GLU A 206 -8.09 1.56 12.11
C GLU A 206 -6.66 2.11 12.02
N GLY A 207 -5.73 1.35 11.44
CA GLY A 207 -4.35 1.77 11.20
C GLY A 207 -4.24 2.92 10.22
N CYS A 208 -4.95 2.84 9.09
CA CYS A 208 -5.01 3.93 8.13
C CYS A 208 -5.64 5.19 8.69
N SER A 209 -6.72 5.03 9.46
CA SER A 209 -7.42 6.14 10.13
C SER A 209 -6.52 6.84 11.13
N ALA A 210 -5.83 6.06 11.98
CA ALA A 210 -4.85 6.60 12.91
C ALA A 210 -3.74 7.35 12.15
N PHE A 211 -3.19 6.73 11.09
CA PHE A 211 -2.12 7.32 10.28
C PHE A 211 -2.56 8.59 9.55
N MET A 212 -3.79 8.65 9.03
CA MET A 212 -4.32 9.82 8.32
C MET A 212 -4.94 10.87 9.26
N GLY A 213 -4.83 10.70 10.58
CA GLY A 213 -5.44 11.61 11.56
C GLY A 213 -6.97 11.70 11.42
N ASP A 214 -7.62 10.62 11.00
CA ASP A 214 -9.05 10.56 10.68
C ASP A 214 -9.74 9.44 11.46
N ASP A 215 -10.01 9.71 12.73
CA ASP A 215 -10.70 8.78 13.64
C ASP A 215 -12.12 8.40 13.18
N ARG A 216 -12.70 9.19 12.26
CA ARG A 216 -14.03 8.94 11.70
C ARG A 216 -14.00 8.06 10.46
N ASN A 217 -12.82 7.66 9.99
CA ASN A 217 -12.62 6.88 8.76
C ASN A 217 -13.21 7.58 7.51
N GLY A 218 -13.27 8.92 7.51
CA GLY A 218 -13.78 9.70 6.38
C GLY A 218 -12.98 9.46 5.08
N TRP A 219 -11.68 9.20 5.21
CA TRP A 219 -10.80 8.79 4.11
C TRP A 219 -11.30 7.53 3.39
N LEU A 220 -11.89 6.57 4.11
CA LEU A 220 -12.38 5.32 3.53
C LEU A 220 -13.62 5.57 2.67
N VAL A 221 -14.45 6.54 3.06
CA VAL A 221 -15.61 6.98 2.27
C VAL A 221 -15.13 7.64 0.98
N ALA A 222 -14.15 8.53 1.06
CA ALA A 222 -13.54 9.20 -0.09
C ALA A 222 -12.88 8.18 -1.03
N TRP A 223 -12.09 7.24 -0.49
CA TRP A 223 -11.49 6.13 -1.24
C TRP A 223 -12.54 5.37 -2.04
N ARG A 224 -13.63 4.93 -1.40
CA ARG A 224 -14.70 4.17 -2.06
C ARG A 224 -15.46 4.97 -3.10
N ALA A 225 -15.62 6.27 -2.89
CA ALA A 225 -16.26 7.14 -3.87
C ALA A 225 -15.39 7.27 -5.12
N ALA A 226 -14.10 7.52 -4.94
CA ALA A 226 -13.12 7.60 -6.01
C ALA A 226 -12.98 6.26 -6.75
N GLU A 227 -12.89 5.14 -6.02
CA GLU A 227 -12.84 3.79 -6.59
C GLU A 227 -14.06 3.49 -7.48
N ARG A 228 -15.26 3.87 -7.04
CA ARG A 228 -16.49 3.72 -7.85
C ARG A 228 -16.52 4.62 -9.07
N ALA A 229 -15.94 5.82 -9.00
CA ALA A 229 -15.99 6.80 -10.08
C ALA A 229 -14.94 6.53 -11.17
N GLY A 230 -13.75 6.06 -10.79
CA GLY A 230 -12.58 5.97 -11.66
C GLY A 230 -11.65 4.79 -11.40
N GLY A 231 -12.07 3.80 -10.60
CA GLY A 231 -11.25 2.64 -10.28
C GLY A 231 -10.19 2.91 -9.22
N VAL A 232 -9.32 1.92 -9.01
CA VAL A 232 -8.26 1.96 -7.98
C VAL A 232 -7.36 3.18 -8.15
N ASP A 233 -6.98 3.53 -9.38
CA ASP A 233 -6.09 4.67 -9.65
C ASP A 233 -6.66 5.99 -9.12
N ALA A 234 -7.96 6.21 -9.29
CA ALA A 234 -8.63 7.38 -8.75
C ALA A 234 -8.64 7.37 -7.20
N ALA A 235 -8.79 6.19 -6.60
CA ALA A 235 -8.77 6.03 -5.15
C ALA A 235 -7.38 6.27 -4.56
N LEU A 236 -6.33 5.80 -5.24
CA LEU A 236 -4.94 6.06 -4.90
C LEU A 236 -4.59 7.53 -5.04
N ALA A 237 -5.03 8.19 -6.12
CA ALA A 237 -4.86 9.63 -6.29
C ALA A 237 -5.52 10.42 -5.15
N ALA A 238 -6.74 10.04 -4.75
CA ALA A 238 -7.42 10.65 -3.61
C ALA A 238 -6.66 10.43 -2.28
N MET A 239 -6.06 9.26 -2.08
CA MET A 239 -5.23 8.97 -0.91
C MET A 239 -3.91 9.77 -0.93
N ALA A 240 -3.26 9.86 -2.08
CA ALA A 240 -2.04 10.65 -2.28
C ALA A 240 -2.30 12.13 -2.01
N GLU A 241 -3.41 12.67 -2.51
CA GLU A 241 -3.81 14.05 -2.28
C GLU A 241 -4.10 14.31 -0.79
N ARG A 242 -4.78 13.38 -0.11
CA ARG A 242 -5.01 13.51 1.32
C ARG A 242 -3.70 13.47 2.12
N LEU A 243 -2.77 12.60 1.75
CA LEU A 243 -1.44 12.57 2.37
C LEU A 243 -0.70 13.89 2.11
N ARG A 244 -0.76 14.43 0.89
CA ARG A 244 -0.20 15.74 0.55
C ARG A 244 -0.75 16.85 1.44
N LEU A 245 -2.07 16.88 1.66
CA LEU A 245 -2.71 17.85 2.55
C LEU A 245 -2.27 17.70 4.01
N LEU A 246 -2.11 16.47 4.51
CA LEU A 246 -1.58 16.22 5.85
C LEU A 246 -0.12 16.70 6.00
N LEU A 247 0.69 16.46 4.97
CA LEU A 247 2.09 16.88 4.94
C LEU A 247 2.23 18.41 4.87
N SER A 248 1.43 19.08 4.03
CA SER A 248 1.36 20.54 4.00
C SER A 248 0.94 21.11 5.36
N ALA A 249 -0.04 20.50 6.03
CA ALA A 249 -0.48 20.94 7.35
C ALA A 249 0.60 20.80 8.44
N ALA A 250 1.56 19.87 8.26
CA ALA A 250 2.69 19.69 9.16
C ALA A 250 3.80 20.75 8.98
N GLY A 251 3.66 21.67 8.02
CA GLY A 251 4.54 22.85 7.88
C GLY A 251 5.41 22.90 6.63
N GLU A 252 5.33 21.91 5.73
CA GLU A 252 6.16 21.84 4.53
C GLU A 252 5.28 21.90 3.26
N ASP A 253 5.04 23.11 2.78
CA ASP A 253 4.42 23.32 1.46
C ASP A 253 5.40 22.98 0.34
N GLY A 254 4.97 22.12 -0.60
CA GLY A 254 5.75 21.82 -1.81
C GLY A 254 6.35 20.41 -1.89
N ARG A 255 6.09 19.53 -0.92
CA ARG A 255 6.48 18.11 -1.03
C ARG A 255 5.82 17.44 -2.23
N ILE A 256 6.61 16.65 -2.96
CA ILE A 256 6.13 15.90 -4.12
C ILE A 256 5.65 14.54 -3.64
N VAL A 257 4.36 14.26 -3.80
CA VAL A 257 3.79 12.94 -3.51
C VAL A 257 3.61 12.18 -4.81
N ARG A 258 4.31 11.05 -4.94
CA ARG A 258 4.21 10.15 -6.10
C ARG A 258 3.69 8.78 -5.68
N THR A 259 2.78 8.23 -6.48
CA THR A 259 2.32 6.84 -6.36
C THR A 259 2.97 5.99 -7.43
N GLN A 260 3.42 4.80 -7.06
CA GLN A 260 4.05 3.87 -7.96
C GLN A 260 3.49 2.47 -7.76
N LEU A 261 3.12 1.81 -8.86
CA LEU A 261 2.66 0.43 -8.87
C LEU A 261 3.85 -0.52 -9.07
N LEU A 262 3.94 -1.53 -8.22
CA LEU A 262 4.86 -2.65 -8.29
C LEU A 262 4.07 -3.91 -8.64
N GLU A 263 4.39 -4.55 -9.76
CA GLU A 263 3.71 -5.77 -10.19
C GLU A 263 4.68 -6.95 -10.24
N ALA A 264 4.27 -8.09 -9.67
CA ALA A 264 4.99 -9.35 -9.75
C ALA A 264 3.99 -10.49 -10.03
N GLY A 265 3.88 -10.87 -11.30
CA GLY A 265 2.92 -11.89 -11.75
C GLY A 265 1.47 -11.42 -11.61
N LYS A 266 0.71 -12.01 -10.66
CA LYS A 266 -0.69 -11.62 -10.36
C LYS A 266 -0.83 -10.74 -9.12
N GLU A 267 0.28 -10.49 -8.44
CA GLU A 267 0.32 -9.71 -7.22
C GLU A 267 0.76 -8.28 -7.55
N SER A 268 0.15 -7.28 -6.90
CA SER A 268 0.46 -5.88 -7.07
C SER A 268 0.55 -5.17 -5.72
N VAL A 269 1.52 -4.25 -5.56
CA VAL A 269 1.64 -3.38 -4.39
C VAL A 269 1.88 -1.96 -4.87
N HIS A 270 1.13 -1.03 -4.27
CA HIS A 270 1.38 0.38 -4.47
C HIS A 270 2.32 0.91 -3.40
N VAL A 271 3.23 1.77 -3.81
CA VAL A 271 4.14 2.50 -2.94
C VAL A 271 3.90 4.00 -3.16
N LEU A 272 3.76 4.74 -2.07
CA LEU A 272 3.68 6.19 -2.07
C LEU A 272 5.02 6.73 -1.59
N LEU A 273 5.62 7.63 -2.35
CA LEU A 273 6.78 8.40 -1.93
C LEU A 273 6.36 9.85 -1.75
N ALA A 274 6.50 10.38 -0.55
CA ALA A 274 6.46 11.82 -0.31
C ALA A 274 7.90 12.31 -0.20
N ALA A 275 8.38 12.97 -1.24
CA ALA A 275 9.75 13.43 -1.34
C ALA A 275 9.86 14.92 -0.98
N SER A 276 10.92 15.23 -0.26
CA SER A 276 11.39 16.60 -0.01
C SER A 276 11.97 17.27 -1.27
N ARG A 277 12.37 16.48 -2.27
CA ARG A 277 13.08 16.93 -3.46
C ARG A 277 12.54 16.34 -4.77
N PRO A 278 12.64 17.06 -5.90
CA PRO A 278 12.14 16.62 -7.19
C PRO A 278 12.90 15.45 -7.83
N GLU A 279 14.17 15.26 -7.49
CA GLU A 279 14.99 14.18 -8.06
C GLU A 279 14.75 12.80 -7.42
N HIS A 280 14.37 12.73 -6.14
CA HIS A 280 14.23 11.44 -5.43
C HIS A 280 13.13 10.51 -6.01
N PRO A 281 11.99 11.01 -6.56
CA PRO A 281 11.08 10.16 -7.32
C PRO A 281 11.72 9.45 -8.52
N LEU A 282 12.72 10.06 -9.18
CA LEU A 282 13.45 9.43 -10.27
C LEU A 282 14.37 8.31 -9.77
N GLU A 283 14.95 8.47 -8.58
CA GLU A 283 15.75 7.43 -7.92
C GLU A 283 14.90 6.19 -7.61
N LEU A 284 13.66 6.37 -7.16
CA LEU A 284 12.71 5.27 -6.95
C LEU A 284 12.40 4.55 -8.27
N ASN A 285 12.18 5.28 -9.36
CA ASN A 285 11.98 4.68 -10.68
C ASN A 285 13.20 3.88 -11.13
N GLY A 286 14.40 4.42 -10.91
CA GLY A 286 15.65 3.70 -11.18
C GLY A 286 15.75 2.39 -10.40
N ALA A 287 15.43 2.40 -9.10
CA ALA A 287 15.42 1.21 -8.26
C ALA A 287 14.43 0.13 -8.75
N ILE A 288 13.28 0.56 -9.27
CA ILE A 288 12.28 -0.33 -9.86
C ILE A 288 12.80 -0.95 -11.15
N GLY A 289 13.43 -0.16 -12.02
CA GLY A 289 14.08 -0.65 -13.24
C GLY A 289 15.15 -1.70 -12.96
N ASP A 290 16.00 -1.48 -11.94
CA ASP A 290 17.04 -2.44 -11.56
C ASP A 290 16.47 -3.75 -11.00
N ALA A 291 15.39 -3.65 -10.22
CA ALA A 291 14.75 -4.82 -9.61
C ALA A 291 13.96 -5.67 -10.63
N GLY A 292 13.52 -5.06 -11.75
CA GLY A 292 12.55 -5.60 -12.71
C GLY A 292 13.11 -6.44 -13.87
N GLY A 293 14.28 -7.07 -13.75
CA GLY A 293 14.88 -7.89 -14.83
C GLY A 293 13.85 -8.76 -15.57
N GLU A 294 13.71 -8.55 -16.89
CA GLU A 294 12.75 -9.21 -17.81
C GLU A 294 11.26 -9.23 -17.38
N VAL A 295 10.84 -8.41 -16.43
CA VAL A 295 9.42 -8.19 -16.12
C VAL A 295 8.95 -6.96 -16.89
N ALA A 296 7.97 -7.13 -17.78
CA ALA A 296 7.37 -6.04 -18.53
C ALA A 296 6.65 -5.09 -17.56
N LEU A 297 7.36 -4.08 -17.09
CA LEU A 297 6.82 -3.02 -16.25
C LEU A 297 6.10 -2.02 -17.15
N THR A 298 4.78 -1.93 -17.02
CA THR A 298 4.00 -0.87 -17.68
C THR A 298 4.06 0.36 -16.79
N VAL A 299 5.05 1.22 -17.04
CA VAL A 299 5.18 2.49 -16.33
C VAL A 299 4.16 3.48 -16.91
N GLY A 300 2.97 3.53 -16.33
CA GLY A 300 1.95 4.51 -16.69
C GLY A 300 2.27 5.87 -16.09
N PHE A 301 3.01 6.72 -16.81
CA PHE A 301 3.11 8.13 -16.47
C PHE A 301 1.97 8.92 -17.11
N ARG A 302 1.33 9.76 -16.32
CA ARG A 302 0.77 11.02 -16.83
C ARG A 302 1.70 12.11 -16.34
N ALA A 303 2.60 12.56 -17.22
CA ALA A 303 3.35 13.78 -16.99
C ALA A 303 2.33 14.93 -16.95
N GLU A 304 2.20 15.60 -15.81
CA GLU A 304 1.84 17.01 -15.86
C GLU A 304 3.06 17.67 -16.49
N ALA A 305 2.89 18.12 -17.74
CA ALA A 305 3.91 18.85 -18.44
C ALA A 305 4.23 20.10 -17.61
N GLU A 306 5.50 20.26 -17.27
CA GLU A 306 6.08 21.56 -16.95
C GLU A 306 5.83 22.44 -18.19
N GLU A 307 4.79 23.27 -18.14
CA GLU A 307 4.71 24.45 -19.01
C GLU A 307 5.77 25.43 -18.51
N GLU A 308 6.83 25.60 -19.29
CA GLU A 308 7.73 26.75 -19.18
C GLU A 308 6.90 28.04 -19.15
N PRO A 309 7.26 29.05 -18.34
CA PRO A 309 6.48 30.27 -18.24
C PRO A 309 6.67 31.10 -19.51
N GLU A 310 5.83 30.87 -20.51
CA GLU A 310 5.69 31.80 -21.63
C GLU A 310 5.08 33.09 -21.10
N SER A 311 5.80 34.18 -21.34
CA SER A 311 5.57 35.52 -20.80
C SER A 311 4.10 35.96 -20.81
N ALA A 312 3.62 36.36 -19.64
CA ALA A 312 2.31 36.97 -19.44
C ALA A 312 2.08 38.19 -20.35
N PRO A 313 0.98 38.26 -21.13
CA PRO A 313 0.43 39.53 -21.59
C PRO A 313 -0.41 40.16 -20.47
N GLU A 314 -0.23 41.46 -20.27
CA GLU A 314 -0.86 42.28 -19.23
C GLU A 314 -2.40 42.14 -19.16
N PRO A 315 -3.00 42.25 -17.95
CA PRO A 315 -4.45 42.16 -17.80
C PRO A 315 -5.15 43.44 -18.26
N SER A 316 -6.03 43.32 -19.27
CA SER A 316 -7.08 44.32 -19.49
C SER A 316 -8.21 44.15 -18.46
N PRO A 317 -8.70 45.23 -17.84
CA PRO A 317 -9.75 45.16 -16.84
C PRO A 317 -11.11 45.12 -17.55
N VAL A 318 -11.76 43.94 -17.56
CA VAL A 318 -13.17 43.82 -17.96
C VAL A 318 -13.96 43.22 -16.80
N LEU A 319 -14.57 44.14 -16.05
CA LEU A 319 -15.85 44.07 -15.34
C LEU A 319 -16.44 42.66 -15.08
N GLU A 320 -16.42 42.29 -13.80
CA GLU A 320 -17.22 41.24 -13.18
C GLU A 320 -18.72 41.50 -13.33
N LEU A 321 -19.36 40.91 -14.33
CA LEU A 321 -20.80 40.66 -14.32
C LEU A 321 -21.03 39.34 -15.07
N PHE A 322 -21.22 38.25 -14.33
CA PHE A 322 -21.96 36.99 -14.63
C PHE A 322 -21.26 35.79 -13.98
N PRO A 323 -21.97 34.97 -13.18
CA PRO A 323 -21.39 33.74 -12.63
C PRO A 323 -21.17 32.72 -13.75
N VAL A 324 -19.93 32.24 -13.90
CA VAL A 324 -19.58 31.11 -14.77
C VAL A 324 -20.24 29.85 -14.21
N VAL A 325 -21.31 29.39 -14.85
CA VAL A 325 -21.86 28.06 -14.64
C VAL A 325 -20.99 27.09 -15.43
N ALA A 326 -20.24 26.24 -14.73
CA ALA A 326 -19.47 25.16 -15.34
C ALA A 326 -20.42 24.24 -16.14
N PRO A 327 -20.08 23.85 -17.39
CA PRO A 327 -20.89 22.91 -18.15
C PRO A 327 -20.92 21.55 -17.44
N ALA A 328 -22.13 20.99 -17.30
CA ALA A 328 -22.33 19.68 -16.69
C ALA A 328 -21.57 18.59 -17.45
N PRO A 329 -20.98 17.60 -16.76
CA PRO A 329 -20.24 16.52 -17.40
C PRO A 329 -21.17 15.72 -18.31
N GLU A 330 -20.73 15.51 -19.57
CA GLU A 330 -21.46 14.68 -20.52
C GLU A 330 -21.64 13.25 -19.97
N PRO A 331 -22.86 12.69 -20.05
CA PRO A 331 -23.13 11.35 -19.54
C PRO A 331 -22.36 10.30 -20.36
N LYS A 332 -21.49 9.53 -19.69
CA LYS A 332 -20.87 8.32 -20.27
C LYS A 332 -21.95 7.40 -20.86
N PRO A 333 -21.72 6.77 -22.03
CA PRO A 333 -22.67 5.85 -22.62
C PRO A 333 -22.97 4.72 -21.61
N ARG A 334 -24.24 4.58 -21.22
CA ARG A 334 -24.69 3.46 -20.38
C ARG A 334 -24.41 2.17 -21.13
N GLY A 335 -23.52 1.34 -20.59
CA GLY A 335 -23.36 -0.03 -21.05
C GLY A 335 -24.68 -0.80 -20.96
N PRO A 336 -24.80 -1.93 -21.68
CA PRO A 336 -26.02 -2.75 -21.67
C PRO A 336 -26.39 -3.17 -20.25
N ASP A 337 -27.69 -3.16 -19.95
CA ASP A 337 -28.24 -3.46 -18.63
C ASP A 337 -27.86 -4.89 -18.18
N PRO A 338 -27.13 -5.05 -17.05
CA PRO A 338 -26.73 -6.36 -16.53
C PRO A 338 -27.91 -7.30 -16.27
N GLN A 339 -29.09 -6.77 -15.92
CA GLN A 339 -30.27 -7.59 -15.69
C GLN A 339 -30.82 -8.17 -17.00
N ALA A 340 -30.84 -7.36 -18.07
CA ALA A 340 -31.26 -7.82 -19.39
C ALA A 340 -30.35 -8.94 -19.94
N ILE A 341 -29.04 -8.85 -19.68
CA ILE A 341 -28.07 -9.89 -20.03
C ILE A 341 -28.33 -11.17 -19.22
N ALA A 342 -28.60 -11.04 -17.92
CA ALA A 342 -28.92 -12.17 -17.05
C ALA A 342 -30.20 -12.90 -17.50
N ASP A 343 -31.25 -12.16 -17.85
CA ASP A 343 -32.52 -12.72 -18.29
C ASP A 343 -32.41 -13.41 -19.66
N ASP A 344 -31.67 -12.83 -20.61
CA ASP A 344 -31.37 -13.45 -21.90
C ASP A 344 -30.55 -14.74 -21.74
N LEU A 345 -29.50 -14.73 -20.90
CA LEU A 345 -28.71 -15.92 -20.57
C LEU A 345 -29.55 -17.04 -19.98
N HIS A 346 -30.42 -16.72 -19.02
CA HIS A 346 -31.30 -17.72 -18.41
C HIS A 346 -32.34 -18.23 -19.39
N ALA A 347 -32.89 -17.37 -20.26
CA ALA A 347 -33.86 -17.78 -21.27
C ALA A 347 -33.26 -18.75 -22.31
N ARG A 348 -32.02 -18.52 -22.74
CA ARG A 348 -31.33 -19.35 -23.75
C ARG A 348 -30.90 -20.71 -23.25
N HIS A 349 -30.44 -20.80 -22.00
CA HIS A 349 -29.83 -22.01 -21.44
C HIS A 349 -30.68 -22.67 -20.35
N ARG A 350 -31.95 -22.31 -20.25
CA ARG A 350 -32.83 -22.78 -19.17
C ARG A 350 -32.89 -24.32 -19.11
N GLY A 351 -32.49 -24.89 -17.97
CA GLY A 351 -32.50 -26.34 -17.75
C GLY A 351 -31.26 -27.06 -18.28
N GLU A 352 -30.25 -26.33 -18.78
CA GLU A 352 -29.04 -26.88 -19.37
C GLU A 352 -27.83 -26.75 -18.44
N LEU A 353 -26.91 -27.72 -18.57
CA LEU A 353 -25.57 -27.64 -18.01
C LEU A 353 -24.62 -27.19 -19.13
N VAL A 354 -24.06 -25.99 -18.99
CA VAL A 354 -23.23 -25.37 -20.03
C VAL A 354 -21.84 -25.10 -19.49
N LEU A 355 -20.80 -25.35 -20.29
CA LEU A 355 -19.43 -24.99 -19.93
C LEU A 355 -19.24 -23.48 -20.06
N PHE A 356 -18.47 -22.89 -19.14
CA PHE A 356 -18.24 -21.45 -19.10
C PHE A 356 -17.55 -20.94 -20.37
N ARG A 357 -16.63 -21.70 -20.97
CA ARG A 357 -16.03 -21.36 -22.27
C ARG A 357 -17.06 -21.25 -23.41
N ASP A 358 -18.10 -22.08 -23.40
CA ASP A 358 -19.09 -22.13 -24.47
C ASP A 358 -20.07 -20.96 -24.33
N LEU A 359 -20.38 -20.55 -23.09
CA LEU A 359 -21.08 -19.30 -22.78
C LEU A 359 -20.31 -18.07 -23.27
N LEU A 360 -19.00 -18.03 -23.03
CA LEU A 360 -18.16 -16.92 -23.48
C LEU A 360 -18.06 -16.86 -25.01
N ALA A 361 -17.96 -18.00 -25.69
CA ALA A 361 -17.94 -18.06 -27.14
C ALA A 361 -19.27 -17.58 -27.75
N SER A 362 -20.41 -18.04 -27.21
CA SER A 362 -21.76 -17.65 -27.62
C SER A 362 -22.01 -16.14 -27.47
N LEU A 363 -21.49 -15.52 -26.42
CA LEU A 363 -21.73 -14.11 -26.12
C LEU A 363 -20.67 -13.14 -26.68
N ALA A 364 -19.51 -13.65 -27.13
CA ALA A 364 -18.52 -12.84 -27.83
C ALA A 364 -19.08 -12.27 -29.14
N GLU A 365 -19.96 -13.02 -29.82
CA GLU A 365 -20.67 -12.57 -31.03
C GLU A 365 -21.62 -11.39 -30.77
N SER A 366 -22.05 -11.22 -29.51
CA SER A 366 -22.92 -10.12 -29.06
C SER A 366 -22.14 -8.93 -28.47
N GLY A 367 -20.81 -8.93 -28.56
CA GLY A 367 -19.95 -7.84 -28.08
C GLY A 367 -19.87 -7.71 -26.56
N LEU A 368 -20.30 -8.73 -25.81
CA LEU A 368 -20.25 -8.72 -24.34
C LEU A 368 -18.86 -9.12 -23.84
N THR A 369 -18.40 -8.41 -22.80
CA THR A 369 -17.12 -8.73 -22.16
C THR A 369 -17.26 -9.86 -21.16
N THR A 370 -16.17 -10.61 -20.91
CA THR A 370 -16.13 -11.69 -19.92
C THR A 370 -16.60 -11.25 -18.52
N GLU A 371 -16.33 -10.00 -18.13
CA GLU A 371 -16.76 -9.45 -16.84
C GLU A 371 -18.28 -9.26 -16.77
N GLN A 372 -18.90 -8.80 -17.86
CA GLN A 372 -20.36 -8.64 -17.95
C GLN A 372 -21.06 -10.00 -17.83
N VAL A 373 -20.53 -11.03 -18.48
CA VAL A 373 -21.05 -12.41 -18.37
C VAL A 373 -20.93 -12.93 -16.93
N ARG A 374 -19.78 -12.71 -16.27
CA ARG A 374 -19.59 -13.09 -14.86
C ARG A 374 -20.55 -12.36 -13.93
N ALA A 375 -20.79 -11.06 -14.16
CA ALA A 375 -21.72 -10.26 -13.38
C ALA A 375 -23.16 -10.77 -13.54
N ALA A 376 -23.59 -11.07 -14.77
CA ALA A 376 -24.90 -11.65 -15.05
C ALA A 376 -25.11 -13.02 -14.39
N LEU A 377 -24.11 -13.91 -14.46
CA LEU A 377 -24.15 -15.22 -13.78
C LEU A 377 -24.19 -15.09 -12.25
N ALA A 378 -23.46 -14.13 -11.68
CA ALA A 378 -23.51 -13.85 -10.25
C ALA A 378 -24.90 -13.35 -9.81
N GLN A 379 -25.57 -12.56 -10.65
CA GLN A 379 -26.93 -12.11 -10.42
C GLN A 379 -27.93 -13.28 -10.44
N LEU A 380 -27.90 -14.11 -11.50
CA LEU A 380 -28.72 -15.32 -11.58
C LEU A 380 -28.50 -16.27 -10.40
N ARG A 381 -27.27 -16.35 -9.88
CA ARG A 381 -26.95 -17.19 -8.71
C ARG A 381 -27.60 -16.65 -7.43
N ARG A 382 -27.70 -15.33 -7.27
CA ARG A 382 -28.40 -14.71 -6.14
C ARG A 382 -29.91 -14.96 -6.20
N GLU A 383 -30.46 -15.00 -7.40
CA GLU A 383 -31.86 -15.34 -7.68
C GLU A 383 -32.14 -16.85 -7.64
N SER A 384 -31.14 -17.68 -7.31
CA SER A 384 -31.23 -19.14 -7.32
C SER A 384 -31.65 -19.73 -8.68
N ARG A 385 -31.30 -19.07 -9.78
CA ARG A 385 -31.59 -19.50 -11.17
C ARG A 385 -30.43 -20.23 -11.83
N VAL A 386 -29.22 -20.14 -11.28
CA VAL A 386 -28.04 -20.91 -11.73
C VAL A 386 -27.23 -21.46 -10.56
N ARG A 387 -26.48 -22.54 -10.80
CA ARG A 387 -25.52 -23.13 -9.86
C ARG A 387 -24.17 -23.33 -10.53
N TYR A 388 -23.10 -22.97 -9.83
CA TYR A 388 -21.73 -23.26 -10.22
C TYR A 388 -20.82 -23.22 -8.99
N ARG A 389 -19.72 -23.98 -9.01
CA ARG A 389 -18.75 -24.06 -7.89
C ARG A 389 -17.79 -22.87 -7.88
N GLY A 390 -17.34 -22.44 -9.06
CA GLY A 390 -16.45 -21.30 -9.30
C GLY A 390 -16.35 -21.05 -10.82
N LEU A 391 -15.93 -19.86 -11.23
CA LEU A 391 -15.77 -19.48 -12.66
C LEU A 391 -14.29 -19.20 -12.99
N ASP A 392 -13.37 -19.77 -12.22
CA ASP A 392 -11.94 -19.46 -12.32
C ASP A 392 -11.25 -20.24 -13.45
N ALA A 393 -11.91 -21.29 -13.95
CA ALA A 393 -11.45 -22.13 -15.03
C ALA A 393 -12.45 -22.10 -16.21
N PRO A 394 -11.97 -22.16 -17.47
CA PRO A 394 -12.83 -22.08 -18.66
C PRO A 394 -13.73 -23.33 -18.85
N ASP A 395 -13.35 -24.45 -18.25
CA ASP A 395 -14.10 -25.71 -18.19
C ASP A 395 -15.06 -25.78 -17.00
N ALA A 396 -15.28 -24.67 -16.28
CA ALA A 396 -16.27 -24.62 -15.22
C ALA A 396 -17.68 -24.87 -15.76
N GLU A 397 -18.40 -25.79 -15.13
CA GLU A 397 -19.80 -26.10 -15.44
C GLU A 397 -20.74 -25.09 -14.76
N VAL A 398 -21.72 -24.60 -15.54
CA VAL A 398 -22.78 -23.70 -15.10
C VAL A 398 -24.12 -24.40 -15.35
N ASP A 399 -24.81 -24.74 -14.26
CA ASP A 399 -26.12 -25.39 -14.27
C ASP A 399 -27.22 -24.33 -14.22
N PHE A 400 -27.96 -24.15 -15.31
CA PHE A 400 -29.09 -23.24 -15.39
C PHE A 400 -30.36 -23.95 -14.97
N LEU A 401 -30.95 -23.53 -13.86
CA LEU A 401 -32.09 -24.22 -13.26
C LEU A 401 -33.39 -23.91 -14.01
N LEU A 402 -34.19 -24.97 -14.21
CA LEU A 402 -35.52 -24.87 -14.83
C LEU A 402 -36.47 -24.02 -13.97
N GLU A 403 -36.36 -24.14 -12.64
CA GLU A 403 -37.12 -23.40 -11.64
C GLU A 403 -36.18 -22.82 -10.57
N PRO A 404 -36.47 -21.63 -10.01
CA PRO A 404 -35.63 -21.04 -8.96
C PRO A 404 -35.58 -21.97 -7.75
N ALA A 405 -34.39 -22.38 -7.34
CA ALA A 405 -34.26 -23.20 -6.14
C ALA A 405 -34.68 -22.39 -4.90
N LEU A 406 -35.57 -22.95 -4.08
CA LEU A 406 -35.94 -22.34 -2.80
C LEU A 406 -34.67 -22.09 -1.97
N PRO A 407 -34.50 -20.89 -1.38
CA PRO A 407 -33.30 -20.56 -0.62
C PRO A 407 -33.18 -21.52 0.56
N THR A 408 -32.18 -22.40 0.54
CA THR A 408 -31.89 -23.27 1.67
C THR A 408 -31.46 -22.42 2.87
N PRO A 409 -32.12 -22.53 4.03
CA PRO A 409 -31.77 -21.76 5.21
C PRO A 409 -30.33 -22.07 5.63
N ARG A 410 -29.51 -21.02 5.79
CA ARG A 410 -28.12 -21.17 6.25
C ARG A 410 -28.12 -21.76 7.65
N VAL A 411 -27.72 -23.03 7.76
CA VAL A 411 -27.50 -23.69 9.06
C VAL A 411 -26.36 -22.97 9.77
N LYS A 412 -26.68 -22.20 10.82
CA LYS A 412 -25.68 -21.59 11.69
C LYS A 412 -24.90 -22.70 12.39
N LYS A 413 -23.61 -22.84 12.09
CA LYS A 413 -22.73 -23.76 12.83
C LYS A 413 -22.70 -23.34 14.31
N PRO A 414 -22.91 -24.26 15.26
CA PRO A 414 -22.83 -23.94 16.68
C PRO A 414 -21.41 -23.48 17.05
N ARG A 415 -21.31 -22.37 17.77
CA ARG A 415 -20.04 -21.85 18.31
C ARG A 415 -19.50 -22.87 19.32
N LYS A 416 -18.25 -23.30 19.13
CA LYS A 416 -17.49 -24.07 20.13
C LYS A 416 -17.28 -23.18 21.36
N ALA A 417 -17.69 -23.67 22.54
CA ALA A 417 -17.42 -22.99 23.80
C ALA A 417 -15.89 -22.95 24.07
N LEU A 418 -15.40 -21.79 24.52
CA LEU A 418 -14.03 -21.59 24.95
C LEU A 418 -13.83 -22.26 26.33
N PRO A 419 -12.77 -23.04 26.55
CA PRO A 419 -12.44 -23.57 27.87
C PRO A 419 -11.63 -22.51 28.65
N GLY A 420 -12.17 -22.03 29.77
CA GLY A 420 -11.41 -21.19 30.70
C GLY A 420 -12.23 -20.10 31.39
N GLU A 421 -13.23 -20.49 32.17
CA GLU A 421 -13.64 -19.67 33.32
C GLU A 421 -12.73 -20.05 34.49
N LEU A 422 -11.63 -19.31 34.62
CA LEU A 422 -10.83 -19.26 35.83
C LEU A 422 -11.58 -18.39 36.84
N GLY A 423 -11.73 -18.94 38.05
CA GLY A 423 -12.46 -18.36 39.16
C GLY A 423 -11.99 -16.95 39.53
N LEU A 424 -12.76 -15.97 39.12
CA LEU A 424 -12.85 -14.67 39.75
C LEU A 424 -14.31 -14.51 40.09
N PHE A 425 -14.72 -14.92 41.30
CA PHE A 425 -15.80 -14.37 42.14
C PHE A 425 -16.03 -15.38 43.26
N ASP A 426 -15.13 -15.39 44.23
CA ASP A 426 -15.43 -15.80 45.60
C ASP A 426 -15.19 -14.56 46.47
N GLU A 427 -16.26 -13.99 47.01
CA GLU A 427 -16.32 -13.28 48.29
C GLU A 427 -17.79 -12.96 48.60
N GLY A 428 -18.33 -13.55 49.68
CA GLY A 428 -19.62 -13.16 50.29
C GLY A 428 -20.63 -14.28 50.48
#